data_AF-A0AAW8ICE0-F1
#
_entry.id   AF-A0AAW8ICE0-F1
#
_cell.length_a   1.000
_cell.length_b   1.000
_cell.length_c   1.000
_cell.angle_alpha   90.00
_cell.angle_beta   90.00
_cell.angle_gamma   90.00
#
_symmetry.space_group_name_H-M   'P 1'
#
loop_
_entity.id
_entity.type
_entity.pdbx_description
1 polymer ?
#
loop_
_entity_poly.entity_id
_entity_poly.type
_entity_poly.pdbx_seq_one_letter_code
_entity_poly.pdbx_strand_id
1 'polypeptide(L)'
;MKKIFISSLVTLSLFAYSQKFSDLKFETNVPDAENHYIVLPVKQGEKKFNFGFMYFDEAAGYTFDYMGDLYEEDGVLKFRERENAKASSMKVRIENLSFKSAIVLDEMLKKFSLPTQPEWLKIYLSSAPENEKSLRRASLMNGANFPQLALPKLLQLYNNNYRTEALYFELVFSYNAMGKFAEAEKISAEAIKNKKADDLVKKEYIYALVHQEKLKEADDFLTKNLSSFTTENNKIEAMINTIASSAHNSNFIIAEKWLKELKSQPNINRYQKNINQLESIIKEKQSKVQ
;
A
#
# COMPACT_ATOMS: atom_id res chain seq x y z
N MET A 1 19.69 4.85 77.92
CA MET A 1 18.59 4.49 77.00
C MET A 1 19.15 4.41 75.58
N LYS A 2 19.43 3.20 75.06
CA LYS A 2 19.93 3.00 73.69
C LYS A 2 18.74 2.99 72.73
N LYS A 3 18.68 3.95 71.80
CA LYS A 3 17.68 3.98 70.74
C LYS A 3 18.16 3.07 69.60
N ILE A 4 17.50 1.93 69.43
CA ILE A 4 17.71 1.03 68.29
C ILE A 4 16.94 1.62 67.11
N PHE A 5 17.66 2.08 66.09
CA PHE A 5 17.05 2.44 64.81
C PHE A 5 16.79 1.15 64.03
N ILE A 6 15.51 0.76 63.92
CA ILE A 6 15.08 -0.31 63.03
C ILE A 6 14.93 0.32 61.64
N SER A 7 15.92 0.12 60.78
CA SER A 7 15.79 0.40 59.36
C SER A 7 14.89 -0.67 58.74
N SER A 8 13.65 -0.30 58.41
CA SER A 8 12.77 -1.16 57.63
C SER A 8 13.28 -1.19 56.19
N LEU A 9 13.86 -2.33 55.80
CA LEU A 9 14.21 -2.63 54.43
C LEU A 9 12.92 -2.86 53.64
N VAL A 10 12.40 -1.81 53.01
CA VAL A 10 11.31 -1.91 52.05
C VAL A 10 11.85 -2.63 50.82
N THR A 11 11.60 -3.93 50.73
CA THR A 11 11.79 -4.70 49.51
C THR A 11 10.73 -4.24 48.51
N LEU A 12 11.11 -3.30 47.63
CA LEU A 12 10.35 -2.98 46.44
C LEU A 12 10.37 -4.25 45.56
N SER A 13 9.35 -5.09 45.69
CA SER A 13 9.09 -6.15 44.73
C SER A 13 8.75 -5.48 43.40
N LEU A 14 9.75 -5.34 42.54
CA LEU A 14 9.58 -5.06 41.12
C LEU A 14 8.80 -6.24 40.53
N PHE A 15 7.47 -6.16 40.57
CA PHE A 15 6.63 -7.00 39.72
C PHE A 15 6.88 -6.52 38.29
N ALA A 16 7.92 -7.06 37.66
CA ALA A 16 8.11 -6.99 36.23
C ALA A 16 6.99 -7.82 35.60
N TYR A 17 5.81 -7.21 35.40
CA TYR A 17 4.70 -7.83 34.70
C TYR A 17 5.23 -8.41 33.40
N SER A 18 5.26 -9.74 33.31
CA SER A 18 5.59 -10.38 32.05
C SER A 18 4.37 -10.33 31.19
N GLN A 19 4.52 -9.85 29.95
CA GLN A 19 3.48 -9.95 28.96
C GLN A 19 3.06 -11.42 28.86
N LYS A 20 1.79 -11.68 29.15
CA LYS A 20 1.16 -12.99 28.99
C LYS A 20 0.65 -13.15 27.57
N PHE A 21 0.25 -14.36 27.20
CA PHE A 21 -0.40 -14.61 25.92
C PHE A 21 -1.64 -13.70 25.72
N SER A 22 -2.43 -13.49 26.77
CA SER A 22 -3.61 -12.61 26.75
C SER A 22 -3.33 -11.16 26.37
N ASP A 23 -2.06 -10.74 26.47
CA ASP A 23 -1.66 -9.35 26.32
C ASP A 23 -1.15 -9.05 24.90
N LEU A 24 -1.04 -10.08 24.04
CA LEU A 24 -0.70 -9.92 22.62
C LEU A 24 -1.93 -9.44 21.84
N LYS A 25 -1.81 -8.25 21.23
CA LYS A 25 -2.87 -7.66 20.39
C LYS A 25 -2.51 -7.79 18.91
N PHE A 26 -3.17 -8.71 18.21
CA PHE A 26 -2.97 -8.93 16.78
C PHE A 26 -3.78 -7.92 15.95
N GLU A 27 -3.39 -6.66 16.00
CA GLU A 27 -4.11 -5.54 15.38
C GLU A 27 -3.26 -4.70 14.43
N THR A 28 -1.93 -4.84 14.50
CA THR A 28 -0.97 -4.08 13.69
C THR A 28 -0.89 -4.67 12.29
N ASN A 29 -1.10 -3.84 11.25
CA ASN A 29 -0.89 -4.27 9.86
C ASN A 29 0.62 -4.31 9.51
N VAL A 30 0.96 -4.83 8.33
CA VAL A 30 2.36 -5.02 7.94
C VAL A 30 3.14 -3.70 7.83
N PRO A 31 2.65 -2.66 7.13
CA PRO A 31 3.33 -1.36 7.11
C PRO A 31 3.57 -0.73 8.48
N ASP A 32 2.61 -0.85 9.39
CA ASP A 32 2.71 -0.25 10.73
C ASP A 32 3.57 -1.10 11.68
N ALA A 33 3.83 -2.37 11.31
CA ALA A 33 4.78 -3.24 11.98
C ALA A 33 6.23 -3.06 11.51
N GLU A 34 6.50 -2.21 10.49
CA GLU A 34 7.86 -1.95 10.00
C GLU A 34 8.80 -1.54 11.13
N ASN A 35 9.99 -2.14 11.18
CA ASN A 35 11.03 -1.93 12.18
C ASN A 35 10.66 -2.34 13.61
N HIS A 36 9.79 -3.35 13.75
CA HIS A 36 9.42 -3.93 15.05
C HIS A 36 9.61 -5.44 15.07
N TYR A 37 9.89 -5.96 16.27
CA TYR A 37 9.70 -7.37 16.55
C TYR A 37 8.21 -7.66 16.64
N ILE A 38 7.78 -8.71 15.93
CA ILE A 38 6.38 -9.09 15.88
C ILE A 38 6.18 -10.56 16.15
N VAL A 39 4.96 -10.86 16.57
CA VAL A 39 4.42 -12.20 16.71
C VAL A 39 3.34 -12.37 15.64
N LEU A 40 3.40 -13.49 14.92
CA LEU A 40 2.35 -13.86 13.97
C LEU A 40 1.25 -14.65 14.71
N PRO A 41 -0.04 -14.41 14.39
CA PRO A 41 -1.14 -15.18 14.95
C PRO A 41 -1.03 -16.66 14.55
N VAL A 42 -1.49 -17.53 15.45
CA VAL A 42 -1.52 -18.99 15.26
C VAL A 42 -2.97 -19.48 15.24
N LYS A 43 -3.18 -20.75 14.87
CA LYS A 43 -4.52 -21.33 14.90
C LYS A 43 -5.02 -21.43 16.35
N GLN A 44 -6.34 -21.39 16.51
CA GLN A 44 -6.96 -21.51 17.83
C GLN A 44 -6.50 -22.80 18.52
N GLY A 45 -6.00 -22.68 19.75
CA GLY A 45 -5.50 -23.80 20.55
C GLY A 45 -3.99 -24.03 20.44
N GLU A 46 -3.30 -23.43 19.47
CA GLU A 46 -1.83 -23.46 19.43
C GLU A 46 -1.24 -22.45 20.42
N LYS A 47 -0.17 -22.85 21.11
CA LYS A 47 0.57 -22.02 22.09
C LYS A 47 2.01 -21.74 21.69
N LYS A 48 2.30 -21.87 20.40
CA LYS A 48 3.63 -21.71 19.81
C LYS A 48 3.51 -20.70 18.67
N PHE A 49 4.15 -19.54 18.81
CA PHE A 49 4.01 -18.42 17.89
C PHE A 49 5.31 -18.15 17.15
N ASN A 50 5.19 -17.93 15.84
CA ASN A 50 6.32 -17.46 15.06
C ASN A 50 6.68 -16.04 15.50
N PHE A 51 7.95 -15.84 15.80
CA PHE A 51 8.51 -14.58 16.26
C PHE A 51 9.71 -14.18 15.42
N GLY A 52 9.81 -12.88 15.18
CA GLY A 52 10.83 -12.34 14.29
C GLY A 52 10.71 -10.84 14.14
N PHE A 53 11.43 -10.30 13.15
CA PHE A 53 11.52 -8.87 12.91
C PHE A 53 10.90 -8.51 11.55
N MET A 54 9.97 -7.55 11.55
CA MET A 54 9.38 -7.01 10.33
C MET A 54 10.19 -5.81 9.85
N TYR A 55 10.61 -5.82 8.60
CA TYR A 55 11.36 -4.72 8.00
C TYR A 55 10.99 -4.53 6.52
N PHE A 56 11.37 -3.38 5.98
CA PHE A 56 11.24 -3.11 4.55
C PHE A 56 12.57 -3.37 3.85
N ASP A 57 12.57 -4.32 2.92
CA ASP A 57 13.68 -4.57 2.01
C ASP A 57 13.45 -3.73 0.74
N GLU A 58 14.31 -2.74 0.47
CA GLU A 58 14.10 -1.84 -0.68
C GLU A 58 14.08 -2.56 -2.04
N ALA A 59 14.62 -3.79 -2.14
CA ALA A 59 14.59 -4.58 -3.36
C ALA A 59 13.37 -5.51 -3.48
N ALA A 60 12.71 -5.82 -2.37
CA ALA A 60 11.73 -6.92 -2.33
C ALA A 60 10.48 -6.65 -1.47
N GLY A 61 10.39 -5.49 -0.83
CA GLY A 61 9.25 -5.04 -0.04
C GLY A 61 9.23 -5.54 1.40
N TYR A 62 8.03 -5.55 1.98
CA TYR A 62 7.82 -5.94 3.38
C TYR A 62 8.20 -7.40 3.64
N THR A 63 9.02 -7.59 4.67
CA THR A 63 9.71 -8.85 4.91
C THR A 63 9.79 -9.16 6.38
N PHE A 64 9.44 -10.40 6.71
CA PHE A 64 9.56 -10.95 8.04
C PHE A 64 10.83 -11.81 8.13
N ASP A 65 11.75 -11.44 9.01
CA ASP A 65 12.90 -12.27 9.37
C ASP A 65 12.54 -13.16 10.56
N TYR A 66 12.35 -14.46 10.29
CA TYR A 66 11.94 -15.42 11.29
C TYR A 66 13.12 -15.80 12.19
N MET A 67 12.98 -15.50 13.49
CA MET A 67 14.05 -15.67 14.49
C MET A 67 13.83 -16.88 15.40
N GLY A 68 12.61 -17.39 15.47
CA GLY A 68 12.26 -18.54 16.30
C GLY A 68 10.86 -18.41 16.85
N ASP A 69 10.61 -19.04 17.98
CA ASP A 69 9.27 -19.26 18.49
C ASP A 69 9.09 -18.63 19.88
N LEU A 70 7.94 -18.01 20.11
CA LEU A 70 7.46 -17.76 21.47
C LEU A 70 6.57 -18.92 21.92
N TYR A 71 6.73 -19.35 23.16
CA TYR A 71 5.90 -20.35 23.80
C TYR A 71 5.57 -19.93 25.22
N GLU A 72 4.40 -20.32 25.70
CA GLU A 72 3.98 -20.06 27.07
C GLU A 72 4.37 -21.22 27.98
N GLU A 73 5.07 -20.93 29.07
CA GLU A 73 5.40 -21.86 30.13
C GLU A 73 5.11 -21.18 31.47
N ASP A 74 4.29 -21.82 32.32
CA ASP A 74 3.84 -21.28 33.62
C ASP A 74 3.22 -19.87 33.55
N GLY A 75 2.51 -19.58 32.46
CA GLY A 75 1.87 -18.28 32.24
C GLY A 75 2.85 -17.16 31.86
N VAL A 76 4.08 -17.51 31.48
CA VAL A 76 5.13 -16.58 31.03
C VAL A 76 5.54 -16.93 29.60
N LEU A 77 5.56 -15.93 28.72
CA LEU A 77 6.11 -16.10 27.38
C LEU A 77 7.63 -16.24 27.43
N LYS A 78 8.15 -17.31 26.86
CA LYS A 78 9.58 -17.58 26.67
C LYS A 78 9.90 -17.60 25.18
N PHE A 79 11.11 -17.18 24.85
CA PHE A 79 11.65 -17.22 23.49
C PHE A 79 12.55 -18.44 23.30
N ARG A 80 12.35 -19.15 22.19
CA ARG A 80 13.24 -20.19 21.69
C ARG A 80 13.80 -19.75 20.34
N GLU A 81 15.10 -19.49 20.30
CA GLU A 81 15.79 -19.18 19.06
C GLU A 81 15.71 -20.35 18.08
N ARG A 82 15.57 -20.04 16.79
CA ARG A 82 15.55 -21.04 15.71
C ARG A 82 16.87 -21.82 15.67
N GLU A 83 16.77 -23.13 15.43
CA GLU A 83 17.94 -23.95 15.17
C GLU A 83 18.73 -23.40 13.96
N ASN A 84 20.04 -23.27 14.09
CA ASN A 84 20.93 -22.68 13.08
C ASN A 84 20.64 -21.19 12.75
N ALA A 85 20.00 -20.42 13.64
CA ALA A 85 19.79 -18.98 13.47
C ALA A 85 21.11 -18.20 13.22
N LYS A 86 22.23 -18.68 13.75
CA LYS A 86 23.56 -18.08 13.53
C LYS A 86 24.19 -18.45 12.19
N ALA A 87 23.75 -19.54 11.56
CA ALA A 87 24.33 -20.05 10.31
C ALA A 87 23.49 -19.72 9.07
N SER A 88 22.22 -19.35 9.25
CA SER A 88 21.30 -19.03 8.15
C SER A 88 20.27 -17.99 8.58
N SER A 89 19.67 -17.30 7.61
CA SER A 89 18.48 -16.47 7.83
C SER A 89 17.27 -17.11 7.16
N MET A 90 16.08 -16.90 7.73
CA MET A 90 14.82 -17.37 7.13
C MET A 90 13.91 -16.17 6.94
N LYS A 91 13.84 -15.70 5.69
CA LYS A 91 13.15 -14.46 5.32
C LYS A 91 11.91 -14.78 4.51
N VAL A 92 10.78 -14.20 4.89
CA VAL A 92 9.49 -14.41 4.23
C VAL A 92 8.96 -13.07 3.74
N ARG A 93 8.66 -12.97 2.44
CA ARG A 93 8.03 -11.78 1.87
C ARG A 93 6.54 -11.78 2.21
N ILE A 94 6.03 -10.65 2.64
CA ILE A 94 4.64 -10.52 3.07
C ILE A 94 3.87 -9.73 2.03
N GLU A 95 3.08 -10.44 1.22
CA GLU A 95 2.30 -9.85 0.13
C GLU A 95 0.98 -9.25 0.64
N ASN A 96 0.32 -9.90 1.59
CA ASN A 96 -0.90 -9.38 2.20
C ASN A 96 -0.56 -8.34 3.26
N LEU A 97 -0.53 -7.07 2.87
CA LEU A 97 -0.16 -5.97 3.75
C LEU A 97 -1.18 -5.69 4.86
N SER A 98 -2.41 -6.19 4.73
CA SER A 98 -3.43 -6.10 5.78
C SER A 98 -3.30 -7.17 6.87
N PHE A 99 -2.37 -8.13 6.70
CA PHE A 99 -2.11 -9.18 7.68
C PHE A 99 -1.82 -8.57 9.06
N LYS A 100 -2.43 -9.15 10.09
CA LYS A 100 -2.38 -8.62 11.46
C LYS A 100 -1.37 -9.36 12.30
N SER A 101 -0.48 -8.61 12.95
CA SER A 101 0.53 -9.08 13.87
C SER A 101 0.45 -8.34 15.20
N ALA A 102 1.12 -8.88 16.22
CA ALA A 102 1.29 -8.21 17.51
C ALA A 102 2.72 -7.69 17.64
N ILE A 103 2.89 -6.42 18.02
CA ILE A 103 4.20 -5.87 18.36
C ILE A 103 4.63 -6.39 19.73
N VAL A 104 5.89 -6.82 19.83
CA VAL A 104 6.51 -7.23 21.10
C VAL A 104 7.04 -6.01 21.83
N LEU A 105 6.67 -5.88 23.10
CA LEU A 105 7.06 -4.74 23.94
C LEU A 105 8.55 -4.82 24.34
N ASP A 106 9.18 -3.66 24.51
CA ASP A 106 10.60 -3.55 24.90
C ASP A 106 10.96 -4.33 26.17
N GLU A 107 10.04 -4.40 27.13
CA GLU A 107 10.24 -5.17 28.37
C GLU A 107 10.43 -6.67 28.10
N MET A 108 9.73 -7.21 27.10
CA MET A 108 9.88 -8.60 26.68
C MET A 108 11.17 -8.79 25.88
N LEU A 109 11.54 -7.83 25.03
CA LEU A 109 12.83 -7.87 24.32
C LEU A 109 14.01 -7.93 25.29
N LYS A 110 13.97 -7.13 26.38
CA LYS A 110 14.97 -7.19 27.45
C LYS A 110 15.03 -8.56 28.13
N LYS A 111 13.89 -9.19 28.40
CA LYS A 111 13.82 -10.55 28.96
C LYS A 111 14.42 -11.60 28.02
N PHE A 112 14.23 -11.42 26.72
CA PHE A 112 14.82 -12.28 25.69
C PHE A 112 16.29 -11.94 25.39
N SER A 113 16.87 -10.95 26.08
CA SER A 113 18.22 -10.42 25.79
C SER A 113 18.39 -10.00 24.32
N LEU A 114 17.32 -9.46 23.72
CA LEU A 114 17.31 -8.96 22.35
C LEU A 114 17.48 -7.43 22.34
N PRO A 115 18.18 -6.87 21.33
CA PRO A 115 18.26 -5.43 21.14
C PRO A 115 16.91 -4.90 20.65
N THR A 116 16.66 -3.60 20.84
CA THR A 116 15.46 -2.92 20.31
C THR A 116 15.42 -2.91 18.78
N GLN A 117 16.58 -2.91 18.13
CA GLN A 117 16.72 -3.13 16.69
C GLN A 117 17.87 -4.10 16.39
N PRO A 118 17.70 -5.05 15.47
CA PRO A 118 18.78 -5.94 15.05
C PRO A 118 19.91 -5.21 14.32
N GLU A 119 21.17 -5.53 14.64
CA GLU A 119 22.35 -4.91 14.01
C GLU A 119 22.42 -5.14 12.50
N TRP A 120 21.90 -6.27 12.01
CA TRP A 120 21.87 -6.58 10.58
C TRP A 120 20.93 -5.66 9.79
N LEU A 121 19.96 -4.99 10.43
CA LEU A 121 18.98 -4.14 9.75
C LEU A 121 19.65 -3.01 8.96
N LYS A 122 20.82 -2.53 9.42
CA LYS A 122 21.59 -1.46 8.79
C LYS A 122 21.93 -1.70 7.33
N ILE A 123 22.04 -2.96 6.90
CA ILE A 123 22.37 -3.31 5.50
C ILE A 123 21.17 -3.10 4.56
N TYR A 124 19.95 -3.04 5.09
CA TYR A 124 18.71 -2.84 4.34
C TYR A 124 18.22 -1.38 4.40
N LEU A 125 18.84 -0.54 5.21
CA LEU A 125 18.45 0.86 5.33
C LEU A 125 18.80 1.62 4.04
N SER A 126 17.80 2.24 3.43
CA SER A 126 18.03 3.15 2.31
C SER A 126 18.73 4.43 2.75
N SER A 127 19.64 4.93 1.91
CA SER A 127 20.22 6.27 2.03
C SER A 127 19.34 7.37 1.45
N ALA A 128 18.20 7.03 0.82
CA ALA A 128 17.31 8.00 0.22
C ALA A 128 16.69 8.95 1.27
N PRO A 129 16.29 10.16 0.87
CA PRO A 129 15.53 11.08 1.72
C PRO A 129 14.25 10.44 2.28
N GLU A 130 13.85 10.87 3.48
CA GLU A 130 12.70 10.27 4.19
C GLU A 130 11.38 10.38 3.42
N ASN A 131 11.15 11.51 2.74
CA ASN A 131 9.97 11.67 1.89
C ASN A 131 9.95 10.69 0.71
N GLU A 132 11.11 10.37 0.13
CA GLU A 132 11.20 9.38 -0.95
C GLU A 132 11.00 7.96 -0.43
N LYS A 133 11.58 7.63 0.73
CA LYS A 133 11.34 6.34 1.41
C LYS A 133 9.85 6.12 1.67
N SER A 134 9.19 7.13 2.22
CA SER A 134 7.75 7.12 2.49
C SER A 134 6.93 6.97 1.21
N LEU A 135 7.29 7.70 0.14
CA LEU A 135 6.61 7.59 -1.14
C LEU A 135 6.76 6.19 -1.75
N ARG A 136 7.97 5.60 -1.72
CA ARG A 136 8.20 4.24 -2.24
C ARG A 136 7.38 3.19 -1.50
N ARG A 137 7.30 3.28 -0.17
CA ARG A 137 6.47 2.38 0.65
C ARG A 137 4.99 2.51 0.30
N ALA A 138 4.49 3.73 0.17
CA ALA A 138 3.10 3.96 -0.22
C ALA A 138 2.79 3.51 -1.66
N SER A 139 3.72 3.72 -2.60
CA SER A 139 3.62 3.21 -3.98
C SER A 139 3.54 1.68 -4.00
N LEU A 140 4.36 1.00 -3.20
CA LEU A 140 4.27 -0.46 -3.03
C LEU A 140 2.91 -0.89 -2.47
N MET A 141 2.35 -0.17 -1.50
CA MET A 141 1.01 -0.45 -0.97
C MET A 141 -0.07 -0.32 -2.04
N ASN A 142 0.00 0.72 -2.87
CA ASN A 142 -0.91 0.90 -4.01
C ASN A 142 -0.76 -0.23 -5.04
N GLY A 143 0.47 -0.56 -5.44
CA GLY A 143 0.75 -1.66 -6.36
C GLY A 143 0.28 -3.02 -5.83
N ALA A 144 0.26 -3.21 -4.50
CA ALA A 144 -0.27 -4.38 -3.84
C ALA A 144 -1.80 -4.33 -3.60
N ASN A 145 -2.51 -3.35 -4.15
CA ASN A 145 -3.96 -3.15 -4.00
C ASN A 145 -4.41 -2.88 -2.56
N PHE A 146 -3.60 -2.12 -1.80
CA PHE A 146 -3.94 -1.60 -0.46
C PHE A 146 -3.96 -0.05 -0.43
N PRO A 147 -4.76 0.62 -1.28
CA PRO A 147 -4.81 2.09 -1.32
C PRO A 147 -5.25 2.74 0.01
N GLN A 148 -6.04 2.03 0.81
CA GLN A 148 -6.42 2.46 2.15
C GLN A 148 -5.25 2.56 3.14
N LEU A 149 -4.16 1.82 2.90
CA LEU A 149 -2.93 1.91 3.68
C LEU A 149 -1.96 2.95 3.10
N ALA A 150 -1.95 3.11 1.77
CA ALA A 150 -1.11 4.07 1.07
C ALA A 150 -1.56 5.53 1.32
N LEU A 151 -2.87 5.79 1.18
CA LEU A 151 -3.42 7.15 1.13
C LEU A 151 -3.05 8.02 2.34
N PRO A 152 -3.12 7.55 3.62
CA PRO A 152 -2.71 8.36 4.76
C PRO A 152 -1.24 8.81 4.69
N LYS A 153 -0.33 7.94 4.24
CA LYS A 153 1.10 8.24 4.10
C LYS A 153 1.35 9.22 2.95
N LEU A 154 0.65 9.06 1.83
CA LEU A 154 0.71 10.00 0.70
C LEU A 154 0.18 11.38 1.08
N LEU A 155 -0.91 11.44 1.85
CA LEU A 155 -1.48 12.70 2.34
C LEU A 155 -0.54 13.40 3.32
N GLN A 156 0.21 12.67 4.15
CA GLN A 156 1.23 13.27 5.00
C GLN A 156 2.32 13.97 4.17
N LEU A 157 2.82 13.32 3.11
CA LEU A 157 3.80 13.91 2.19
C LEU A 157 3.23 15.15 1.50
N TYR A 158 2.00 15.06 1.02
CA TYR A 158 1.30 16.17 0.39
C TYR A 158 1.06 17.33 1.37
N ASN A 159 0.66 17.09 2.61
CA ASN A 159 0.48 18.15 3.59
C ASN A 159 1.81 18.83 3.98
N ASN A 160 2.94 18.13 3.84
CA ASN A 160 4.29 18.66 4.09
C ASN A 160 4.95 19.32 2.86
N ASN A 161 4.16 19.78 1.88
CA ASN A 161 4.65 20.44 0.66
C ASN A 161 5.59 19.59 -0.23
N TYR A 162 5.66 18.27 -0.04
CA TYR A 162 6.29 17.40 -1.02
C TYR A 162 5.36 17.32 -2.24
N ARG A 163 5.82 17.73 -3.42
CA ARG A 163 5.01 17.83 -4.66
C ARG A 163 5.81 17.27 -5.84
N THR A 164 5.93 15.96 -5.95
CA THR A 164 6.55 15.31 -7.11
C THR A 164 5.48 14.76 -8.04
N GLU A 165 5.84 14.50 -9.31
CA GLU A 165 4.95 13.84 -10.29
C GLU A 165 4.49 12.48 -9.76
N ALA A 166 5.43 11.69 -9.23
CA ALA A 166 5.15 10.39 -8.63
C ALA A 166 4.16 10.49 -7.45
N LEU A 167 4.29 11.49 -6.56
CA LEU A 167 3.30 11.67 -5.48
C LEU A 167 1.91 11.98 -6.01
N TYR A 168 1.79 12.83 -7.04
CA TYR A 168 0.49 13.12 -7.64
C TYR A 168 -0.13 11.87 -8.22
N PHE A 169 0.61 11.09 -9.00
CA PHE A 169 0.13 9.82 -9.52
C PHE A 169 -0.38 8.90 -8.42
N GLU A 170 0.42 8.64 -7.38
CA GLU A 170 0.05 7.72 -6.30
C GLU A 170 -1.18 8.19 -5.51
N LEU A 171 -1.36 9.50 -5.31
CA LEU A 171 -2.56 10.06 -4.69
C LEU A 171 -3.79 9.84 -5.56
N VAL A 172 -3.73 10.18 -6.84
CA VAL A 172 -4.85 10.03 -7.78
C VAL A 172 -5.22 8.56 -7.89
N PHE A 173 -4.24 7.67 -8.05
CA PHE A 173 -4.45 6.22 -8.09
C PHE A 173 -5.16 5.73 -6.82
N SER A 174 -4.68 6.14 -5.64
CA SER A 174 -5.31 5.74 -4.36
C SER A 174 -6.77 6.16 -4.30
N TYR A 175 -7.07 7.41 -4.68
CA TYR A 175 -8.44 7.91 -4.69
C TYR A 175 -9.32 7.16 -5.69
N ASN A 176 -8.86 6.96 -6.93
CA ASN A 176 -9.58 6.20 -7.95
C ASN A 176 -9.85 4.75 -7.52
N ALA A 177 -8.84 4.05 -6.99
CA ALA A 177 -8.97 2.67 -6.51
C ALA A 177 -9.96 2.54 -5.34
N MET A 178 -10.16 3.61 -4.56
CA MET A 178 -11.14 3.69 -3.48
C MET A 178 -12.52 4.23 -3.92
N GLY A 179 -12.72 4.49 -5.22
CA GLY A 179 -13.97 5.06 -5.75
C GLY A 179 -14.19 6.54 -5.42
N LYS A 180 -13.16 7.24 -4.95
CA LYS A 180 -13.19 8.66 -4.57
C LYS A 180 -12.82 9.55 -5.76
N PHE A 181 -13.64 9.46 -6.81
CA PHE A 181 -13.34 10.05 -8.11
C PHE A 181 -13.25 11.58 -8.09
N ALA A 182 -14.07 12.25 -7.28
CA ALA A 182 -14.04 13.72 -7.17
C ALA A 182 -12.71 14.23 -6.57
N GLU A 183 -12.16 13.51 -5.58
CA GLU A 183 -10.86 13.81 -5.00
C GLU A 183 -9.72 13.50 -5.97
N ALA A 184 -9.81 12.39 -6.71
CA ALA A 184 -8.87 12.07 -7.77
C ALA A 184 -8.83 13.16 -8.85
N GLU A 185 -10.00 13.63 -9.31
CA GLU A 185 -10.13 14.74 -10.26
C GLU A 185 -9.47 16.01 -9.73
N LYS A 186 -9.72 16.38 -8.47
CA LYS A 186 -9.13 17.57 -7.85
C LYS A 186 -7.60 17.52 -7.84
N ILE A 187 -7.03 16.40 -7.41
CA ILE A 187 -5.56 16.22 -7.33
C ILE A 187 -4.95 16.21 -8.74
N SER A 188 -5.57 15.52 -9.70
CA SER A 188 -5.15 15.54 -11.10
C SER A 188 -5.17 16.95 -11.70
N ALA A 189 -6.24 17.71 -11.48
CA ALA A 189 -6.36 19.08 -11.97
C ALA A 189 -5.25 19.99 -11.38
N GLU A 190 -4.91 19.81 -10.10
CA GLU A 190 -3.76 20.49 -9.49
C GLU A 190 -2.43 20.09 -10.15
N ALA A 191 -2.19 18.80 -10.35
CA ALA A 191 -0.98 18.31 -11.01
C ALA A 191 -0.83 18.89 -12.42
N ILE A 192 -1.91 18.91 -13.20
CA ILE A 192 -1.96 19.49 -14.55
C ILE A 192 -1.64 20.99 -14.50
N LYS A 193 -2.31 21.74 -13.63
CA LYS A 193 -2.08 23.18 -13.44
C LYS A 193 -0.62 23.49 -13.07
N ASN A 194 -0.03 22.65 -12.24
CA ASN A 194 1.35 22.79 -11.78
C ASN A 194 2.39 22.18 -12.73
N LYS A 195 1.99 21.71 -13.91
CA LYS A 195 2.87 21.06 -14.91
C LYS A 195 3.64 19.86 -14.33
N LYS A 196 2.97 19.08 -13.49
CA LYS A 196 3.48 17.85 -12.83
C LYS A 196 2.62 16.62 -13.14
N ALA A 197 1.82 16.69 -14.20
CA ALA A 197 1.01 15.59 -14.67
C ALA A 197 1.74 14.85 -15.80
N ASP A 198 2.18 13.64 -15.50
CA ASP A 198 2.66 12.69 -16.50
C ASP A 198 1.47 11.96 -17.17
N ASP A 199 1.77 10.99 -18.03
CA ASP A 199 0.75 10.23 -18.73
C ASP A 199 -0.10 9.35 -17.81
N LEU A 200 0.45 8.92 -16.67
CA LEU A 200 -0.30 8.16 -15.68
C LEU A 200 -1.35 9.07 -15.03
N VAL A 201 -0.97 10.27 -14.58
CA VAL A 201 -1.92 11.24 -14.02
C VAL A 201 -2.99 11.62 -15.04
N LYS A 202 -2.62 11.88 -16.32
CA LYS A 202 -3.61 12.21 -17.37
C LYS A 202 -4.61 11.07 -17.59
N LYS A 203 -4.13 9.82 -17.61
CA LYS A 203 -4.98 8.64 -17.75
C LYS A 203 -5.93 8.49 -16.55
N GLU A 204 -5.40 8.62 -15.35
CA GLU A 204 -6.17 8.53 -14.11
C GLU A 204 -7.17 9.69 -13.95
N TYR A 205 -6.87 10.88 -14.50
CA TYR A 205 -7.80 11.99 -14.58
C TYR A 205 -9.01 11.66 -15.45
N ILE A 206 -8.78 11.10 -16.64
CA ILE A 206 -9.86 10.64 -17.53
C ILE A 206 -10.69 9.57 -16.82
N TYR A 207 -10.05 8.61 -16.15
CA TYR A 207 -10.74 7.59 -15.37
C TYR A 207 -11.67 8.22 -14.31
N ALA A 208 -11.17 9.20 -13.54
CA ALA A 208 -11.97 9.91 -12.56
C ALA A 208 -13.17 10.66 -13.18
N LEU A 209 -12.98 11.31 -14.34
CA LEU A 209 -14.06 12.02 -15.03
C LEU A 209 -15.15 11.06 -15.54
N VAL A 210 -14.75 9.97 -16.20
CA VAL A 210 -15.72 9.05 -16.81
C VAL A 210 -16.53 8.27 -15.77
N HIS A 211 -15.97 8.03 -14.59
CA HIS A 211 -16.68 7.43 -13.45
C HIS A 211 -17.63 8.39 -12.73
N GLN A 212 -17.52 9.70 -13.02
CA GLN A 212 -18.47 10.72 -12.59
C GLN A 212 -19.45 11.11 -13.71
N GLU A 213 -19.50 10.35 -14.80
CA GLU A 213 -20.33 10.64 -15.99
C GLU A 213 -20.04 12.00 -16.65
N LYS A 214 -18.87 12.60 -16.36
CA LYS A 214 -18.37 13.85 -16.97
C LYS A 214 -17.80 13.59 -18.37
N LEU A 215 -18.57 12.92 -19.22
CA LEU A 215 -18.11 12.38 -20.50
C LEU A 215 -17.60 13.46 -21.46
N LYS A 216 -18.25 14.62 -21.47
CA LYS A 216 -17.82 15.74 -22.32
C LYS A 216 -16.48 16.31 -21.88
N GLU A 217 -16.25 16.42 -20.57
CA GLU A 217 -14.97 16.89 -20.03
C GLU A 217 -13.85 15.89 -20.32
N ALA A 218 -14.13 14.58 -20.22
CA ALA A 218 -13.19 13.54 -20.60
C ALA A 218 -12.85 13.60 -22.10
N ASP A 219 -13.85 13.77 -22.97
CA ASP A 219 -13.67 13.93 -24.42
C ASP A 219 -12.84 15.17 -24.77
N ASP A 220 -13.19 16.33 -24.20
CA ASP A 220 -12.51 17.60 -24.43
C ASP A 220 -11.04 17.50 -23.96
N PHE A 221 -10.81 16.90 -22.78
CA PHE A 221 -9.47 16.71 -22.24
C PHE A 221 -8.62 15.77 -23.09
N LEU A 222 -9.16 14.59 -23.45
CA LEU A 222 -8.44 13.62 -24.27
C LEU A 222 -8.15 14.19 -25.66
N THR A 223 -9.10 14.89 -26.29
CA THR A 223 -8.90 15.56 -27.58
C THR A 223 -7.74 16.56 -27.51
N LYS A 224 -7.69 17.39 -26.45
CA LYS A 224 -6.65 18.40 -26.28
C LYS A 224 -5.27 17.80 -26.01
N ASN A 225 -5.21 16.67 -25.32
CA ASN A 225 -3.95 16.12 -24.79
C ASN A 225 -3.48 14.85 -25.53
N LEU A 226 -4.20 14.35 -26.53
CA LEU A 226 -3.91 13.09 -27.21
C LEU A 226 -2.45 13.01 -27.73
N SER A 227 -1.96 14.09 -28.32
CA SER A 227 -0.58 14.18 -28.85
C SER A 227 0.50 14.34 -27.78
N SER A 228 0.10 14.64 -26.54
CA SER A 228 1.03 14.82 -25.41
C SER A 228 1.36 13.52 -24.68
N PHE A 229 0.66 12.42 -24.99
CA PHE A 229 0.98 11.11 -24.45
C PHE A 229 2.24 10.56 -25.12
N THR A 230 3.26 10.25 -24.33
CA THR A 230 4.49 9.59 -24.74
C THR A 230 4.40 8.07 -24.57
N THR A 231 3.54 7.59 -23.67
CA THR A 231 3.32 6.16 -23.42
C THR A 231 2.08 5.67 -24.15
N GLU A 232 2.29 4.79 -25.14
CA GLU A 232 1.23 4.24 -25.99
C GLU A 232 0.12 3.53 -25.19
N ASN A 233 0.49 2.71 -24.20
CA ASN A 233 -0.47 1.98 -23.37
C ASN A 233 -1.38 2.92 -22.57
N ASN A 234 -0.83 3.98 -21.96
CA ASN A 234 -1.60 4.95 -21.19
C ASN A 234 -2.60 5.71 -22.07
N LYS A 235 -2.16 6.09 -23.28
CA LYS A 235 -3.03 6.71 -24.30
C LYS A 235 -4.19 5.78 -24.70
N ILE A 236 -3.89 4.52 -24.98
CA ILE A 236 -4.90 3.52 -25.37
C ILE A 236 -5.89 3.26 -24.25
N GLU A 237 -5.43 3.11 -23.02
CA GLU A 237 -6.30 2.89 -21.85
C GLU A 237 -7.21 4.10 -21.59
N ALA A 238 -6.71 5.33 -21.75
CA ALA A 238 -7.52 6.54 -21.71
C ALA A 238 -8.65 6.55 -22.76
N MET A 239 -8.36 6.13 -24.00
CA MET A 239 -9.38 5.96 -25.05
C MET A 239 -10.40 4.88 -24.68
N ILE A 240 -9.95 3.70 -24.24
CA ILE A 240 -10.82 2.59 -23.85
C ILE A 240 -11.80 3.00 -22.74
N ASN A 241 -11.30 3.68 -21.70
CA ASN A 241 -12.13 4.17 -20.59
C ASN A 241 -13.20 5.16 -21.08
N THR A 242 -12.83 6.06 -21.99
CA THR A 242 -13.75 7.04 -22.58
C THR A 242 -14.81 6.37 -23.44
N ILE A 243 -14.43 5.40 -24.29
CA ILE A 243 -15.36 4.66 -25.17
C ILE A 243 -16.35 3.86 -24.32
N ALA A 244 -15.84 3.07 -23.36
CA ALA A 244 -16.66 2.19 -22.55
C ALA A 244 -17.70 2.99 -21.76
N SER A 245 -17.28 4.01 -21.01
CA SER A 245 -18.21 4.81 -20.21
C SER A 245 -19.21 5.57 -21.09
N SER A 246 -18.78 6.11 -22.24
CA SER A 246 -19.68 6.78 -23.17
C SER A 246 -20.74 5.84 -23.73
N ALA A 247 -20.35 4.63 -24.14
CA ALA A 247 -21.29 3.62 -24.63
C ALA A 247 -22.27 3.14 -23.56
N HIS A 248 -21.81 2.97 -22.31
CA HIS A 248 -22.66 2.59 -21.18
C HIS A 248 -23.75 3.64 -20.89
N ASN A 249 -23.42 4.92 -21.08
CA ASN A 249 -24.30 6.07 -20.90
C ASN A 249 -25.02 6.50 -22.20
N SER A 250 -25.06 5.63 -23.22
CA SER A 250 -25.72 5.88 -24.51
C SER A 250 -25.21 7.12 -25.27
N ASN A 251 -24.03 7.63 -24.94
CA ASN A 251 -23.36 8.70 -25.67
C ASN A 251 -22.55 8.11 -26.83
N PHE A 252 -23.26 7.63 -27.86
CA PHE A 252 -22.64 6.93 -28.98
C PHE A 252 -21.77 7.84 -29.86
N ILE A 253 -22.04 9.16 -29.87
CA ILE A 253 -21.22 10.12 -30.61
C ILE A 253 -19.77 10.11 -30.10
N ILE A 254 -19.59 10.21 -28.78
CA ILE A 254 -18.25 10.16 -28.17
C ILE A 254 -17.66 8.76 -28.28
N ALA A 255 -18.46 7.71 -28.04
CA ALA A 255 -17.99 6.33 -28.10
C ALA A 255 -17.45 5.96 -29.49
N GLU A 256 -18.18 6.28 -30.56
CA GLU A 256 -17.80 5.96 -31.94
C GLU A 256 -16.62 6.81 -32.41
N LYS A 257 -16.56 8.10 -32.03
CA LYS A 257 -15.40 8.97 -32.29
C LYS A 257 -14.12 8.33 -31.77
N TRP A 258 -14.09 7.96 -30.49
CA TRP A 258 -12.89 7.40 -29.88
C TRP A 258 -12.62 5.97 -30.31
N LEU A 259 -13.63 5.17 -30.64
CA LEU A 259 -13.42 3.84 -31.20
C LEU A 259 -12.71 3.90 -32.55
N LYS A 260 -13.09 4.88 -33.40
CA LYS A 260 -12.42 5.12 -34.68
C LYS A 260 -10.96 5.51 -34.47
N GLU A 261 -10.69 6.42 -33.52
CA GLU A 261 -9.33 6.84 -33.19
C GLU A 261 -8.50 5.72 -32.55
N LEU A 262 -9.11 4.87 -31.71
CA LEU A 262 -8.44 3.71 -31.13
C LEU A 262 -7.97 2.74 -32.23
N LYS A 263 -8.81 2.49 -33.23
CA LYS A 263 -8.49 1.61 -34.37
C LYS A 263 -7.38 2.13 -35.28
N SER A 264 -7.10 3.43 -35.26
CA SER A 264 -6.02 4.03 -36.07
C SER A 264 -4.66 3.99 -35.37
N GLN A 265 -4.59 3.61 -34.09
CA GLN A 265 -3.34 3.60 -33.35
C GLN A 265 -2.37 2.53 -33.86
N PRO A 266 -1.05 2.77 -33.73
CA PRO A 266 -0.04 1.72 -33.89
C PRO A 266 -0.32 0.52 -32.99
N ASN A 267 0.21 -0.65 -33.36
CA ASN A 267 0.15 -1.90 -32.57
C ASN A 267 -1.23 -2.35 -32.08
N ILE A 268 -2.30 -1.82 -32.68
CA ILE A 268 -3.67 -1.98 -32.17
C ILE A 268 -4.15 -3.44 -32.12
N ASN A 269 -3.54 -4.31 -32.91
CA ASN A 269 -3.79 -5.76 -32.92
C ASN A 269 -3.68 -6.38 -31.52
N ARG A 270 -2.83 -5.84 -30.63
CA ARG A 270 -2.71 -6.29 -29.23
C ARG A 270 -3.98 -6.06 -28.41
N TYR A 271 -4.82 -5.13 -28.82
CA TYR A 271 -6.06 -4.73 -28.15
C TYR A 271 -7.32 -5.19 -28.90
N GLN A 272 -7.18 -6.10 -29.87
CA GLN A 272 -8.32 -6.55 -30.70
C GLN A 272 -9.46 -7.11 -29.85
N LYS A 273 -9.15 -7.82 -28.75
CA LYS A 273 -10.16 -8.33 -27.81
C LYS A 273 -10.97 -7.19 -27.19
N ASN A 274 -10.29 -6.14 -26.71
CA ASN A 274 -10.93 -4.96 -26.14
C ASN A 274 -11.80 -4.26 -27.19
N ILE A 275 -11.30 -4.08 -28.42
CA ILE A 275 -12.06 -3.48 -29.52
C ILE A 275 -13.35 -4.24 -29.79
N ASN A 276 -13.26 -5.57 -29.94
CA ASN A 276 -14.43 -6.41 -30.20
C ASN A 276 -15.47 -6.29 -29.06
N GLN A 277 -15.02 -6.21 -27.80
CA GLN A 277 -15.91 -6.00 -26.65
C GLN A 277 -16.59 -4.63 -26.70
N LEU A 278 -15.85 -3.56 -26.99
CA LEU A 278 -16.39 -2.20 -27.10
C LEU A 278 -17.42 -2.10 -28.23
N GLU A 279 -17.13 -2.69 -29.41
CA GLU A 279 -18.07 -2.76 -30.52
C GLU A 279 -19.35 -3.50 -30.15
N SER A 280 -19.23 -4.61 -29.41
CA SER A 280 -20.39 -5.37 -28.93
C SER A 280 -21.24 -4.53 -27.98
N ILE A 281 -20.62 -3.84 -27.02
CA ILE A 281 -21.32 -2.97 -26.06
C ILE A 281 -22.08 -1.87 -26.81
N ILE A 282 -21.43 -1.20 -27.78
CA ILE A 282 -22.06 -0.13 -28.56
C ILE A 282 -23.27 -0.67 -29.33
N LYS A 283 -23.12 -1.77 -30.08
CA LYS A 283 -24.21 -2.38 -30.85
C LYS A 283 -25.39 -2.81 -29.98
N GLU A 284 -25.10 -3.49 -28.87
CA GLU A 284 -26.13 -3.95 -27.93
C GLU A 284 -26.90 -2.75 -27.35
N LYS A 285 -26.20 -1.71 -26.91
CA LYS A 285 -26.81 -0.52 -26.31
C LYS A 285 -27.63 0.27 -27.35
N GLN A 286 -27.13 0.42 -28.58
CA GLN A 286 -27.88 1.08 -29.66
C GLN A 286 -29.20 0.36 -29.97
N SER A 287 -29.20 -0.98 -30.00
CA SER A 287 -30.41 -1.77 -30.28
C SER A 287 -31.51 -1.66 -29.22
N LYS A 288 -31.18 -1.18 -28.01
CA LYS A 288 -32.12 -0.99 -26.89
C LYS A 288 -32.70 0.42 -26.81
N VAL A 289 -32.15 1.36 -27.58
CA VAL A 289 -32.58 2.77 -27.62
C VAL A 289 -33.49 3.03 -28.84
N GLN A 290 -33.47 2.14 -29.83
CA GLN A 290 -34.39 2.11 -30.98
C GLN A 290 -35.70 1.41 -30.62
#